data_AF-A0A0S8GC67-F1
#
_entry.id   AF-A0A0S8GC67-F1
#
_cell.length_a   1.000
_cell.length_b   1.000
_cell.length_c   1.000
_cell.angle_alpha   90.00
_cell.angle_beta   90.00
_cell.angle_gamma   90.00
#
_symmetry.space_group_name_H-M   'P 1'
#
loop_
_entity.id
_entity.type
_entity.pdbx_description
1 polymer ?
#
loop_
_entity_poly.entity_id
_entity_poly.type
_entity_poly.pdbx_seq_one_letter_code
_entity_poly.pdbx_strand_id
1 'polypeptide(L)'
;MLNFGQLVHTVQHNCHISDARYAGEFTLCVYLLKMREYYRWEHELPLTRELPRHDVGSWLQEREQLWEGLESQTFALVPLPTGPVDPFQSETINAALVPHGYAYSAGYGRFHKPHFFLGRLVRNEVRDGCNVYVTACEYARDLEAPPAMLQGNNIFVRQESVRRFLWEKIEERHWNRNNRALETALAAYDLSHDLERELTRLTEAETETMVLHETGEAIAGRALGKAWEEMLLALPRRTEIMARAVRDLVADCVSTIPRLIDSGARPSLHFLFGNFSGMRRQLFPELLAAYREFAEHGSTCALRSAARDGEQRWLETARQMLDLFAAHGEDAPPRIEALLESAGNCSGTETKARHA
;
A
#
# COMPACT_ATOMS: atom_id res chain seq x y z
N MET A 1 -13.89 6.34 -31.06
CA MET A 1 -13.86 4.97 -30.50
C MET A 1 -12.53 4.81 -29.76
N LEU A 2 -12.51 4.21 -28.57
CA LEU A 2 -11.29 4.04 -27.79
C LEU A 2 -10.35 3.03 -28.46
N ASN A 3 -9.13 3.45 -28.83
CA ASN A 3 -8.10 2.52 -29.30
C ASN A 3 -7.41 1.88 -28.08
N PHE A 4 -7.95 0.76 -27.62
CA PHE A 4 -7.50 0.11 -26.39
C PHE A 4 -6.03 -0.35 -26.47
N GLY A 5 -5.59 -0.90 -27.60
CA GLY A 5 -4.20 -1.34 -27.76
C GLY A 5 -3.20 -0.18 -27.68
N GLN A 6 -3.54 0.97 -28.29
CA GLN A 6 -2.71 2.18 -28.18
C GLN A 6 -2.70 2.73 -26.75
N LEU A 7 -3.85 2.75 -26.06
CA LEU A 7 -3.93 3.16 -24.67
C LEU A 7 -3.02 2.31 -23.78
N VAL A 8 -3.14 0.99 -23.85
CA VAL A 8 -2.33 0.05 -23.06
C VAL A 8 -0.85 0.27 -23.32
N HIS A 9 -0.44 0.36 -24.59
CA HIS A 9 0.95 0.61 -24.96
C HIS A 9 1.47 1.95 -24.40
N THR A 10 0.69 3.02 -24.49
CA THR A 10 1.09 4.33 -23.95
C THR A 10 1.23 4.31 -22.42
N VAL A 11 0.29 3.69 -21.71
CA VAL A 11 0.39 3.60 -20.24
C VAL A 11 1.61 2.76 -19.86
N GLN A 12 1.82 1.61 -20.49
CA GLN A 12 2.97 0.75 -20.22
C GLN A 12 4.31 1.42 -20.55
N HIS A 13 4.34 2.25 -21.60
CA HIS A 13 5.51 3.06 -21.93
C HIS A 13 5.84 4.06 -20.82
N ASN A 14 4.84 4.73 -20.24
CA ASN A 14 5.05 5.61 -19.08
C ASN A 14 5.53 4.84 -17.84
N CYS A 15 5.03 3.62 -17.62
CA CYS A 15 5.55 2.72 -16.59
C CYS A 15 7.05 2.45 -16.81
N HIS A 16 7.45 2.09 -18.04
CA HIS A 16 8.86 1.84 -18.35
C HIS A 16 9.75 3.06 -18.17
N ILE A 17 9.29 4.27 -18.54
CA ILE A 17 10.04 5.51 -18.28
C ILE A 17 10.23 5.69 -16.78
N SER A 18 9.18 5.44 -15.98
CA SER A 18 9.30 5.56 -14.54
C SER A 18 10.23 4.49 -13.96
N ASP A 19 10.16 3.24 -14.40
CA ASP A 19 11.01 2.19 -13.85
C ASP A 19 12.47 2.39 -14.27
N ALA A 20 12.74 2.82 -15.50
CA ALA A 20 14.08 3.14 -15.98
C ALA A 20 14.81 4.15 -15.07
N ARG A 21 14.08 5.15 -14.56
CA ARG A 21 14.63 6.20 -13.68
C ARG A 21 14.84 5.77 -12.23
N TYR A 22 14.04 4.83 -11.74
CA TYR A 22 13.96 4.54 -10.29
C TYR A 22 14.33 3.10 -9.92
N ALA A 23 14.48 2.18 -10.87
CA ALA A 23 14.84 0.79 -10.58
C ALA A 23 16.19 0.66 -9.83
N GLY A 24 17.12 1.58 -10.09
CA GLY A 24 18.44 1.64 -9.42
C GLY A 24 18.37 1.96 -7.92
N GLU A 25 17.23 2.40 -7.39
CA GLU A 25 17.06 2.66 -5.95
C GLU A 25 16.86 1.37 -5.14
N PHE A 26 16.52 0.25 -5.79
CA PHE A 26 16.38 -1.03 -5.13
C PHE A 26 17.74 -1.66 -4.84
N THR A 27 17.84 -2.37 -3.72
CA THR A 27 18.97 -3.29 -3.52
C THR A 27 18.89 -4.44 -4.53
N LEU A 28 20.03 -5.01 -4.92
CA LEU A 28 20.07 -6.07 -5.93
C LEU A 28 19.10 -7.23 -5.64
N CYS A 29 19.02 -7.69 -4.38
CA CYS A 29 18.10 -8.76 -4.01
C CYS A 29 16.63 -8.36 -4.20
N VAL A 30 16.25 -7.14 -3.81
CA VAL A 30 14.88 -6.64 -3.97
C VAL A 30 14.55 -6.42 -5.45
N TYR A 31 15.49 -5.87 -6.21
CA TYR A 31 15.37 -5.67 -7.65
C TYR A 31 15.10 -7.01 -8.37
N LEU A 32 15.93 -8.03 -8.14
CA LEU A 32 15.76 -9.34 -8.76
C LEU A 32 14.45 -10.03 -8.38
N LEU A 33 13.98 -9.87 -7.14
CA LEU A 33 12.66 -10.37 -6.74
C LEU A 33 11.55 -9.68 -7.52
N LYS A 34 11.58 -8.34 -7.62
CA LYS A 34 10.59 -7.58 -8.40
C LYS A 34 10.63 -7.93 -9.89
N MET A 35 11.81 -8.09 -10.48
CA MET A 35 11.97 -8.47 -11.89
C MET A 35 11.39 -9.85 -12.20
N ARG A 36 11.58 -10.83 -11.32
CA ARG A 36 10.95 -12.17 -11.46
C ARG A 36 9.43 -12.09 -11.47
N GLU A 37 8.86 -11.24 -10.63
CA GLU A 37 7.41 -11.06 -10.59
C GLU A 37 6.88 -10.25 -11.75
N TYR A 38 7.66 -9.30 -12.24
CA TYR A 38 7.32 -8.54 -13.43
C TYR A 38 7.33 -9.42 -14.69
N TYR A 39 8.32 -10.32 -14.81
CA TYR A 39 8.32 -11.37 -15.83
C TYR A 39 7.07 -12.26 -15.75
N ARG A 40 6.70 -12.70 -14.54
CA ARG A 40 5.52 -13.52 -14.30
C ARG A 40 4.25 -12.84 -14.80
N TRP A 41 4.07 -11.57 -14.46
CA TRP A 41 2.93 -10.77 -14.89
C TRP A 41 2.88 -10.63 -16.41
N GLU A 42 3.99 -10.22 -17.04
CA GLU A 42 4.03 -9.97 -18.49
C GLU A 42 3.76 -11.23 -19.33
N HIS A 43 4.08 -12.40 -18.79
CA HIS A 43 3.86 -13.70 -19.44
C HIS A 43 2.61 -14.43 -18.94
N GLU A 44 1.76 -13.76 -18.14
CA GLU A 44 0.51 -14.31 -17.58
C GLU A 44 0.70 -15.68 -16.88
N LEU A 45 1.84 -15.85 -16.18
CA LEU A 45 2.18 -17.13 -15.57
C LEU A 45 1.49 -17.29 -14.20
N PRO A 46 0.85 -18.46 -13.91
CA PRO A 46 0.23 -18.73 -12.61
C PRO A 46 1.21 -18.60 -11.46
N LEU A 47 0.78 -18.13 -10.29
CA LEU A 47 1.65 -17.89 -9.11
C LEU A 47 2.41 -19.15 -8.64
N THR A 48 1.80 -20.33 -8.79
CA THR A 48 2.39 -21.63 -8.45
C THR A 48 3.42 -22.13 -9.45
N ARG A 49 3.50 -21.53 -10.64
CA ARG A 49 4.43 -21.97 -11.69
C ARG A 49 5.85 -21.55 -11.35
N GLU A 50 6.77 -22.51 -11.36
CA GLU A 50 8.19 -22.23 -11.28
C GLU A 50 8.65 -21.46 -12.52
N LEU A 51 9.49 -20.44 -12.32
CA LEU A 51 9.98 -19.60 -13.41
C LEU A 51 11.22 -20.23 -14.07
N PRO A 52 11.27 -20.30 -15.41
CA PRO A 52 12.42 -20.81 -16.13
C PRO A 52 13.62 -19.86 -16.00
N ARG A 53 14.67 -20.29 -15.28
CA ARG A 53 15.81 -19.42 -14.92
C ARG A 53 16.51 -18.79 -16.14
N HIS A 54 16.67 -19.56 -17.21
CA HIS A 54 17.32 -19.08 -18.43
C HIS A 54 16.50 -17.97 -19.09
N ASP A 55 15.20 -18.20 -19.30
CA ASP A 55 14.33 -17.26 -20.01
C ASP A 55 14.14 -15.96 -19.20
N VAL A 56 14.04 -16.06 -17.87
CA VAL A 56 14.02 -14.88 -16.99
C VAL A 56 15.31 -14.08 -17.13
N GLY A 57 16.47 -14.76 -17.22
CA GLY A 57 17.76 -14.10 -17.38
C GLY A 57 17.89 -13.35 -18.71
N SER A 58 17.45 -13.97 -19.82
CA SER A 58 17.42 -13.33 -21.13
C SER A 58 16.45 -12.15 -21.17
N TRP A 59 15.23 -12.33 -20.66
CA TRP A 59 14.23 -11.26 -20.60
C TRP A 59 14.69 -10.07 -19.74
N LEU A 60 15.39 -10.33 -18.63
CA LEU A 60 15.91 -9.26 -17.77
C LEU A 60 16.91 -8.38 -18.52
N GLN A 61 17.80 -8.98 -19.32
CA GLN A 61 18.75 -8.23 -20.15
C GLN A 61 18.04 -7.39 -21.21
N GLU A 62 17.04 -7.96 -21.88
CA GLU A 62 16.22 -7.22 -22.87
C GLU A 62 15.48 -6.05 -22.23
N ARG A 63 14.96 -6.24 -21.00
CA ARG A 63 14.27 -5.21 -20.24
C ARG A 63 15.20 -4.07 -19.84
N GLU A 64 16.40 -4.39 -19.36
CA GLU A 64 17.41 -3.40 -18.99
C GLU A 64 17.86 -2.60 -20.22
N GLN A 65 18.13 -3.27 -21.34
CA GLN A 65 18.48 -2.61 -22.59
C GLN A 65 17.37 -1.67 -23.10
N LEU A 66 16.10 -2.05 -22.93
CA LEU A 66 14.98 -1.17 -23.23
C LEU A 66 15.01 0.08 -22.34
N TRP A 67 15.26 -0.07 -21.04
CA TRP A 67 15.23 1.05 -20.09
C TRP A 67 16.35 2.06 -20.28
N GLU A 68 17.54 1.63 -20.71
CA GLU A 68 18.67 2.53 -21.04
C GLU A 68 18.26 3.66 -22.02
N GLY A 69 17.36 3.35 -22.96
CA GLY A 69 16.86 4.32 -23.94
C GLY A 69 15.71 5.22 -23.46
N LEU A 70 15.14 4.97 -22.27
CA LEU A 70 13.90 5.60 -21.80
C LEU A 70 14.09 6.61 -20.68
N GLU A 71 15.19 6.52 -19.92
CA GLU A 71 15.40 7.31 -18.70
C GLU A 71 15.23 8.83 -18.91
N SER A 72 15.72 9.33 -20.04
CA SER A 72 15.67 10.75 -20.43
C SER A 72 14.39 11.17 -21.17
N GLN A 73 13.50 10.25 -21.52
CA GLN A 73 12.28 10.57 -22.25
C GLN A 73 11.24 11.22 -21.35
N THR A 74 10.33 12.02 -21.92
CA THR A 74 9.20 12.59 -21.17
C THR A 74 8.01 11.64 -21.19
N PHE A 75 7.14 11.72 -20.17
CA PHE A 75 5.94 10.90 -20.15
C PHE A 75 5.02 11.25 -21.32
N ALA A 76 4.54 10.23 -22.01
CA ALA A 76 3.63 10.36 -23.13
C ALA A 76 2.22 10.74 -22.64
N LEU A 77 1.54 11.59 -23.42
CA LEU A 77 0.14 11.91 -23.20
C LEU A 77 -0.75 10.68 -23.44
N VAL A 78 -1.73 10.47 -22.57
CA VAL A 78 -2.67 9.35 -22.63
C VAL A 78 -3.67 9.57 -23.77
N PRO A 79 -3.76 8.67 -24.77
CA PRO A 79 -4.63 8.85 -25.91
C PRO A 79 -6.08 8.54 -25.54
N LEU A 80 -6.96 9.55 -25.62
CA LEU A 80 -8.40 9.38 -25.46
C LEU A 80 -9.16 9.81 -26.72
N PRO A 81 -10.42 9.37 -26.91
CA PRO A 81 -11.25 9.81 -28.03
C PRO A 81 -11.45 11.34 -28.10
N THR A 82 -11.39 12.01 -26.95
CA THR A 82 -11.54 13.47 -26.81
C THR A 82 -10.25 14.24 -27.08
N GLY A 83 -9.13 13.54 -27.31
CA GLY A 83 -7.79 14.11 -27.46
C GLY A 83 -6.79 13.53 -26.45
N PRO A 84 -5.48 13.74 -26.68
CA PRO A 84 -4.44 13.33 -25.74
C PRO A 84 -4.53 14.13 -24.44
N VAL A 85 -4.33 13.47 -23.30
CA VAL A 85 -4.44 14.04 -21.96
C VAL A 85 -3.14 13.85 -21.18
N ASP A 86 -2.78 14.81 -20.33
CA ASP A 86 -1.62 14.68 -19.44
C ASP A 86 -1.78 13.43 -18.54
N PRO A 87 -0.74 12.57 -18.40
CA PRO A 87 -0.88 11.32 -17.70
C PRO A 87 -1.25 11.49 -16.21
N PHE A 88 -0.95 12.62 -15.58
CA PHE A 88 -1.32 12.86 -14.17
C PHE A 88 -2.76 13.38 -14.00
N GLN A 89 -3.50 13.61 -15.09
CA GLN A 89 -4.92 13.96 -15.03
C GLN A 89 -5.81 12.71 -14.93
N SER A 90 -5.59 11.91 -13.88
CA SER A 90 -6.30 10.65 -13.61
C SER A 90 -7.83 10.80 -13.63
N GLU A 91 -8.37 11.92 -13.14
CA GLU A 91 -9.83 12.16 -13.12
C GLU A 91 -10.40 12.31 -14.54
N THR A 92 -9.75 13.13 -15.38
CA THR A 92 -10.12 13.31 -16.79
C THR A 92 -10.04 11.99 -17.56
N ILE A 93 -8.98 11.21 -17.32
CA ILE A 93 -8.79 9.91 -17.96
C ILE A 93 -9.88 8.92 -17.52
N ASN A 94 -10.13 8.81 -16.20
CA ASN A 94 -11.16 7.90 -15.68
C ASN A 94 -12.58 8.28 -16.10
N ALA A 95 -12.89 9.56 -16.29
CA ALA A 95 -14.18 9.98 -16.83
C ALA A 95 -14.45 9.37 -18.22
N ALA A 96 -13.42 9.15 -19.03
CA ALA A 96 -13.51 8.47 -20.31
C ALA A 96 -13.44 6.93 -20.19
N LEU A 97 -12.66 6.39 -19.26
CA LEU A 97 -12.37 4.96 -19.18
C LEU A 97 -13.38 4.14 -18.36
N VAL A 98 -13.94 4.71 -17.28
CA VAL A 98 -14.90 4.03 -16.39
C VAL A 98 -16.14 3.53 -17.15
N PRO A 99 -16.77 4.30 -18.06
CA PRO A 99 -17.89 3.81 -18.87
C PRO A 99 -17.56 2.59 -19.75
N HIS A 100 -16.28 2.36 -20.01
CA HIS A 100 -15.78 1.23 -20.80
C HIS A 100 -15.29 0.06 -19.93
N GLY A 101 -15.43 0.14 -18.60
CA GLY A 101 -15.02 -0.93 -17.68
C GLY A 101 -13.53 -0.95 -17.37
N TYR A 102 -12.85 0.20 -17.47
CA TYR A 102 -11.44 0.34 -17.13
C TYR A 102 -11.23 1.43 -16.08
N ALA A 103 -10.16 1.30 -15.30
CA ALA A 103 -9.67 2.36 -14.43
C ALA A 103 -8.18 2.54 -14.58
N TYR A 104 -7.77 3.79 -14.44
CA TYR A 104 -6.41 4.28 -14.60
C TYR A 104 -6.00 5.06 -13.35
N SER A 105 -4.73 4.98 -12.98
CA SER A 105 -4.18 5.86 -11.95
C SER A 105 -2.77 6.26 -12.31
N ALA A 106 -2.46 7.51 -12.02
CA ALA A 106 -1.14 8.10 -12.10
C ALA A 106 -0.87 9.00 -10.90
N GLY A 107 0.29 8.86 -10.25
CA GLY A 107 0.67 9.73 -9.14
C GLY A 107 2.04 9.41 -8.58
N TYR A 108 2.36 9.95 -7.41
CA TYR A 108 3.70 9.86 -6.81
C TYR A 108 3.66 9.00 -5.55
N GLY A 109 4.51 7.97 -5.54
CA GLY A 109 4.70 7.07 -4.40
C GLY A 109 5.79 7.57 -3.46
N ARG A 110 6.38 6.62 -2.71
CA ARG A 110 7.53 6.90 -1.84
C ARG A 110 8.69 7.44 -2.66
N PHE A 111 9.45 8.37 -2.06
CA PHE A 111 10.62 9.00 -2.68
C PHE A 111 10.32 9.67 -4.03
N HIS A 112 9.07 10.09 -4.24
CA HIS A 112 8.61 10.77 -5.46
C HIS A 112 8.68 9.94 -6.74
N LYS A 113 8.76 8.61 -6.65
CA LYS A 113 8.65 7.75 -7.83
C LYS A 113 7.26 7.91 -8.46
N PRO A 114 7.14 8.28 -9.74
CA PRO A 114 5.87 8.23 -10.47
C PRO A 114 5.38 6.78 -10.59
N HIS A 115 4.07 6.60 -10.52
CA HIS A 115 3.43 5.31 -10.72
C HIS A 115 2.31 5.45 -11.72
N PHE A 116 2.21 4.47 -12.62
CA PHE A 116 1.14 4.39 -13.60
C PHE A 116 0.54 2.98 -13.60
N PHE A 117 -0.77 2.90 -13.72
CA PHE A 117 -1.41 1.62 -13.99
C PHE A 117 -2.69 1.79 -14.81
N LEU A 118 -3.03 0.73 -15.55
CA LEU A 118 -4.32 0.58 -16.22
C LEU A 118 -4.83 -0.83 -15.96
N GLY A 119 -6.07 -0.95 -15.50
CA GLY A 119 -6.67 -2.24 -15.20
C GLY A 119 -8.15 -2.31 -15.54
N ARG A 120 -8.67 -3.54 -15.58
CA ARG A 120 -10.10 -3.81 -15.72
C ARG A 120 -10.82 -3.45 -14.43
N LEU A 121 -11.78 -2.53 -14.52
CA LEU A 121 -12.62 -2.13 -13.40
C LEU A 121 -13.59 -3.25 -13.02
N VAL A 122 -13.64 -3.60 -11.74
CA VAL A 122 -14.60 -4.59 -11.20
C VAL A 122 -15.58 -3.99 -10.21
N ARG A 123 -15.18 -2.94 -9.48
CA ARG A 123 -16.04 -2.22 -8.53
C ARG A 123 -15.72 -0.73 -8.57
N ASN A 124 -16.77 0.09 -8.65
CA ASN A 124 -16.69 1.54 -8.48
C ASN A 124 -17.82 1.97 -7.54
N GLU A 125 -17.47 2.59 -6.42
CA GLU A 125 -18.42 3.05 -5.41
C GLU A 125 -17.91 4.31 -4.71
N VAL A 126 -18.81 5.05 -4.05
CA VAL A 126 -18.43 6.15 -3.16
C VAL A 126 -18.55 5.67 -1.72
N ARG A 127 -17.50 5.86 -0.93
CA ARG A 127 -17.42 5.44 0.47
C ARG A 127 -16.73 6.50 1.31
N ASP A 128 -17.39 6.98 2.35
CA ASP A 128 -16.84 7.99 3.29
C ASP A 128 -16.25 9.23 2.59
N GLY A 129 -16.88 9.64 1.48
CA GLY A 129 -16.46 10.78 0.65
C GLY A 129 -15.34 10.49 -0.35
N CYS A 130 -14.89 9.24 -0.45
CA CYS A 130 -13.87 8.78 -1.40
C CYS A 130 -14.50 7.99 -2.56
N ASN A 131 -13.97 8.15 -3.77
CA ASN A 131 -14.30 7.27 -4.89
C ASN A 131 -13.39 6.04 -4.82
N VAL A 132 -13.96 4.84 -4.71
CA VAL A 132 -13.22 3.59 -4.59
C VAL A 132 -13.28 2.85 -5.92
N TYR A 133 -12.11 2.64 -6.53
CA TYR A 133 -11.92 1.87 -7.75
C TYR A 133 -11.20 0.57 -7.40
N VAL A 134 -11.88 -0.56 -7.56
CA VAL A 134 -11.24 -1.87 -7.48
C VAL A 134 -11.04 -2.40 -8.89
N THR A 135 -9.80 -2.76 -9.22
CA THR A 135 -9.46 -3.36 -10.52
C THR A 135 -9.01 -4.80 -10.34
N ALA A 136 -9.21 -5.61 -11.38
CA ALA A 136 -8.66 -6.96 -11.47
C ALA A 136 -7.46 -6.97 -12.42
N CYS A 137 -7.59 -7.60 -13.59
CA CYS A 137 -6.54 -7.75 -14.60
C CYS A 137 -5.84 -6.41 -14.90
N GLU A 138 -4.53 -6.38 -14.78
CA GLU A 138 -3.68 -5.23 -15.06
C GLU A 138 -3.15 -5.30 -16.49
N TYR A 139 -3.54 -4.34 -17.32
CA TYR A 139 -3.08 -4.24 -18.70
C TYR A 139 -1.78 -3.48 -18.84
N ALA A 140 -1.50 -2.59 -17.88
CA ALA A 140 -0.22 -1.91 -17.77
C ALA A 140 0.12 -1.65 -16.29
N ARG A 141 1.39 -1.82 -15.93
CA ARG A 141 1.91 -1.59 -14.58
C ARG A 141 3.40 -1.28 -14.57
N ASP A 142 3.82 -0.61 -13.50
CA ASP A 142 5.22 -0.52 -13.11
C ASP A 142 5.76 -1.85 -12.56
N LEU A 143 7.10 -1.94 -12.48
CA LEU A 143 7.87 -2.96 -11.78
C LEU A 143 7.39 -3.08 -10.33
N GLU A 144 7.35 -1.94 -9.63
CA GLU A 144 6.71 -1.85 -8.32
C GLU A 144 5.23 -1.55 -8.47
N ALA A 145 4.39 -2.51 -8.08
CA ALA A 145 2.94 -2.38 -8.10
C ALA A 145 2.37 -2.43 -6.67
N PRO A 146 2.23 -1.26 -6.01
CA PRO A 146 1.54 -1.17 -4.74
C PRO A 146 0.10 -1.70 -4.89
N PRO A 147 -0.37 -2.59 -4.00
CA PRO A 147 -1.73 -3.15 -4.08
C PRO A 147 -2.84 -2.12 -3.94
N ALA A 148 -2.60 -1.05 -3.17
CA ALA A 148 -3.55 0.02 -2.93
C ALA A 148 -2.85 1.37 -2.90
N MET A 149 -3.58 2.43 -3.26
CA MET A 149 -3.10 3.80 -3.23
C MET A 149 -4.26 4.80 -3.16
N LEU A 150 -4.11 5.79 -2.29
CA LEU A 150 -4.93 7.00 -2.25
C LEU A 150 -4.35 8.12 -3.13
N GLN A 151 -5.19 8.72 -3.96
CA GLN A 151 -4.88 9.87 -4.80
C GLN A 151 -5.95 10.95 -4.66
N GLY A 152 -5.66 11.99 -3.88
CA GLY A 152 -6.67 12.97 -3.50
C GLY A 152 -7.81 12.28 -2.75
N ASN A 153 -9.00 12.22 -3.36
CA ASN A 153 -10.15 11.48 -2.81
C ASN A 153 -10.43 10.15 -3.51
N ASN A 154 -9.54 9.71 -4.42
CA ASN A 154 -9.71 8.48 -5.18
C ASN A 154 -8.85 7.36 -4.58
N ILE A 155 -9.47 6.25 -4.20
CA ILE A 155 -8.82 5.05 -3.69
C ILE A 155 -8.77 4.05 -4.84
N PHE A 156 -7.57 3.58 -5.18
CA PHE A 156 -7.38 2.51 -6.15
C PHE A 156 -6.89 1.26 -5.43
N VAL A 157 -7.58 0.13 -5.61
CA VAL A 157 -7.13 -1.17 -5.12
C VAL A 157 -7.04 -2.15 -6.29
N ARG A 158 -5.86 -2.73 -6.46
CA ARG A 158 -5.48 -3.53 -7.63
C ARG A 158 -5.44 -5.00 -7.24
N GLN A 159 -6.52 -5.74 -7.46
CA GLN A 159 -6.67 -7.12 -6.99
C GLN A 159 -5.60 -8.08 -7.50
N GLU A 160 -5.06 -7.86 -8.71
CA GLU A 160 -3.94 -8.67 -9.20
C GLU A 160 -2.67 -8.45 -8.36
N SER A 161 -2.35 -7.19 -8.04
CA SER A 161 -1.28 -6.84 -7.11
C SER A 161 -1.56 -7.29 -5.66
N VAL A 162 -2.81 -7.22 -5.19
CA VAL A 162 -3.23 -7.79 -3.90
C VAL A 162 -2.97 -9.30 -3.88
N ARG A 163 -3.43 -10.02 -4.90
CA ARG A 163 -3.26 -11.48 -5.00
C ARG A 163 -1.79 -11.87 -4.95
N ARG A 164 -0.93 -11.11 -5.65
CA ARG A 164 0.53 -11.31 -5.61
C ARG A 164 1.12 -11.06 -4.22
N PHE A 165 0.75 -9.96 -3.57
CA PHE A 165 1.19 -9.65 -2.21
C PHE A 165 0.78 -10.75 -1.22
N LEU A 166 -0.45 -11.25 -1.32
CA LEU A 166 -0.94 -12.35 -0.49
C LEU A 166 -0.17 -13.65 -0.74
N TRP A 167 0.15 -13.93 -2.00
CA TRP A 167 0.98 -15.08 -2.35
C TRP A 167 2.37 -15.00 -1.74
N GLU A 168 3.00 -13.82 -1.73
CA GLU A 168 4.28 -13.61 -1.02
C GLU A 168 4.16 -13.93 0.47
N LYS A 169 3.06 -13.50 1.12
CA LYS A 169 2.80 -13.83 2.53
C LYS A 169 2.57 -15.31 2.77
N ILE A 170 1.91 -15.98 1.83
CA ILE A 170 1.74 -17.43 1.82
C ILE A 170 3.09 -18.14 1.69
N GLU A 171 3.97 -17.69 0.79
CA GLU A 171 5.30 -18.26 0.63
C GLU A 171 6.18 -18.00 1.86
N GLU A 172 6.19 -16.78 2.40
CA GLU A 172 6.95 -16.37 3.58
C GLU A 172 6.69 -17.30 4.79
N ARG A 173 5.45 -17.77 4.98
CA ARG A 173 5.10 -18.68 6.10
C ARG A 173 5.91 -19.99 6.06
N HIS A 174 6.30 -20.45 4.87
CA HIS A 174 7.02 -21.72 4.71
C HIS A 174 8.45 -21.61 5.22
N TRP A 175 9.01 -20.40 5.22
CA TRP A 175 10.39 -20.11 5.61
C TRP A 175 10.50 -19.42 6.97
N ASN A 176 9.49 -18.64 7.37
CA ASN A 176 9.46 -17.87 8.62
C ASN A 176 8.26 -18.26 9.49
N ARG A 177 8.46 -19.27 10.35
CA ARG A 177 7.41 -19.76 11.28
C ARG A 177 7.19 -18.88 12.51
N ASN A 178 7.87 -17.74 12.63
CA ASN A 178 7.77 -16.88 13.82
C ASN A 178 6.55 -15.95 13.78
N ASN A 179 5.83 -15.87 12.66
CA ASN A 179 4.66 -15.02 12.49
C ASN A 179 3.35 -15.77 12.79
N ARG A 180 3.07 -16.00 14.07
CA ARG A 180 1.84 -16.70 14.52
C ARG A 180 0.55 -15.98 14.10
N ALA A 181 0.58 -14.65 13.97
CA ALA A 181 -0.59 -13.88 13.56
C ALA A 181 -0.96 -14.19 12.10
N LEU A 182 0.01 -14.15 11.19
CA LEU A 182 -0.19 -14.53 9.80
C LEU A 182 -0.58 -16.00 9.65
N GLU A 183 0.05 -16.90 10.42
CA GLU A 183 -0.34 -18.32 10.44
C GLU A 183 -1.81 -18.50 10.86
N THR A 184 -2.24 -17.81 11.90
CA THR A 184 -3.64 -17.84 12.38
C THR A 184 -4.60 -17.30 11.33
N ALA A 185 -4.23 -16.22 10.62
CA ALA A 185 -5.04 -15.67 9.54
C ALA A 185 -5.22 -16.66 8.39
N LEU A 186 -4.12 -17.29 7.95
CA LEU A 186 -4.13 -18.22 6.82
C LEU A 186 -4.78 -19.56 7.15
N ALA A 187 -4.83 -19.96 8.43
CA ALA A 187 -5.53 -21.17 8.87
C ALA A 187 -7.06 -21.12 8.64
N ALA A 188 -7.63 -19.93 8.40
CA ALA A 188 -9.03 -19.78 8.00
C ALA A 188 -9.32 -20.19 6.54
N TYR A 189 -8.28 -20.47 5.75
CA TYR A 189 -8.35 -20.76 4.32
C TYR A 189 -7.74 -22.13 4.02
N ASP A 190 -8.50 -23.01 3.35
CA ASP A 190 -8.03 -24.35 2.97
C ASP A 190 -7.17 -24.33 1.69
N LEU A 191 -6.02 -23.67 1.81
CA LEU A 191 -5.06 -23.46 0.72
C LEU A 191 -4.43 -24.77 0.22
N SER A 192 -4.60 -25.88 0.97
CA SER A 192 -4.10 -27.20 0.59
C SER A 192 -4.99 -27.94 -0.40
N HIS A 193 -6.32 -27.82 -0.28
CA HIS A 193 -7.24 -28.56 -1.15
C HIS A 193 -7.69 -27.75 -2.37
N ASP A 194 -7.90 -26.44 -2.24
CA ASP A 194 -8.30 -25.57 -3.36
C ASP A 194 -7.64 -24.21 -3.27
N LEU A 195 -6.37 -24.17 -3.67
CA LEU A 195 -5.56 -22.96 -3.60
C LEU A 195 -6.19 -21.78 -4.35
N GLU A 196 -6.64 -21.98 -5.59
CA GLU A 196 -7.10 -20.88 -6.44
C GLU A 196 -8.37 -20.24 -5.90
N ARG A 197 -9.33 -21.05 -5.43
CA ARG A 197 -10.56 -20.56 -4.81
C ARG A 197 -10.28 -19.83 -3.50
N GLU A 198 -9.49 -20.44 -2.62
CA GLU A 198 -9.21 -19.86 -1.31
C GLU A 198 -8.33 -18.60 -1.41
N LEU A 199 -7.40 -18.55 -2.36
CA LEU A 199 -6.64 -17.34 -2.65
C LEU A 199 -7.54 -16.22 -3.20
N THR A 200 -8.57 -16.54 -3.99
CA THR A 200 -9.58 -15.56 -4.42
C THR A 200 -10.37 -15.01 -3.24
N ARG A 201 -10.85 -15.88 -2.34
CA ARG A 201 -11.55 -15.45 -1.12
C ARG A 201 -10.67 -14.56 -0.23
N LEU A 202 -9.41 -14.95 -0.03
CA LEU A 202 -8.44 -14.14 0.72
C LEU A 202 -8.18 -12.81 0.02
N THR A 203 -8.08 -12.79 -1.32
CA THR A 203 -7.92 -11.56 -2.11
C THR A 203 -9.09 -10.61 -1.91
N GLU A 204 -10.33 -11.11 -1.93
CA GLU A 204 -11.52 -10.28 -1.69
C GLU A 204 -11.55 -9.72 -0.27
N ALA A 205 -11.26 -10.54 0.74
CA ALA A 205 -11.22 -10.10 2.15
C ALA A 205 -10.16 -9.02 2.38
N GLU A 206 -8.93 -9.24 1.88
CA GLU A 206 -7.85 -8.27 2.09
C GLU A 206 -7.93 -7.07 1.14
N THR A 207 -8.64 -7.17 0.00
CA THR A 207 -9.05 -6.00 -0.79
C THR A 207 -9.89 -5.07 0.08
N GLU A 208 -10.84 -5.61 0.84
CA GLU A 208 -11.66 -4.80 1.75
C GLU A 208 -10.80 -4.18 2.87
N THR A 209 -9.91 -4.96 3.51
CA THR A 209 -8.96 -4.43 4.50
C THR A 209 -8.16 -3.23 3.95
N MET A 210 -7.66 -3.33 2.71
CA MET A 210 -6.92 -2.25 2.07
C MET A 210 -7.82 -1.04 1.79
N VAL A 211 -9.04 -1.23 1.29
CA VAL A 211 -10.00 -0.11 1.13
C VAL A 211 -10.24 0.60 2.46
N LEU A 212 -10.37 -0.15 3.57
CA LEU A 212 -10.56 0.44 4.90
C LEU A 212 -9.34 1.27 5.33
N HIS A 213 -8.12 0.78 5.06
CA HIS A 213 -6.88 1.50 5.37
C HIS A 213 -6.76 2.79 4.54
N GLU A 214 -6.94 2.71 3.22
CA GLU A 214 -6.91 3.90 2.34
C GLU A 214 -8.01 4.91 2.71
N THR A 215 -9.18 4.44 3.15
CA THR A 215 -10.25 5.30 3.68
C THR A 215 -9.78 6.03 4.95
N GLY A 216 -9.07 5.33 5.84
CA GLY A 216 -8.45 5.91 7.02
C GLY A 216 -7.38 6.94 6.66
N GLU A 217 -6.54 6.66 5.67
CA GLU A 217 -5.55 7.61 5.16
C GLU A 217 -6.22 8.87 4.61
N ALA A 218 -7.35 8.74 3.90
CA ALA A 218 -8.10 9.86 3.38
C ALA A 218 -8.71 10.74 4.49
N ILE A 219 -9.22 10.11 5.56
CA ILE A 219 -9.69 10.82 6.75
C ILE A 219 -8.54 11.59 7.41
N ALA A 220 -7.39 10.95 7.60
CA ALA A 220 -6.19 11.58 8.16
C ALA A 220 -5.70 12.74 7.27
N GLY A 221 -5.64 12.55 5.96
CA GLY A 221 -5.22 13.55 4.98
C GLY A 221 -6.12 14.79 5.00
N ARG A 222 -7.45 14.61 5.10
CA ARG A 222 -8.39 15.75 5.27
C ARG A 222 -8.16 16.51 6.57
N ALA A 223 -7.81 15.82 7.65
CA ALA A 223 -7.57 16.43 8.96
C ALA A 223 -6.23 17.17 9.06
N LEU A 224 -5.22 16.76 8.26
CA LEU A 224 -3.87 17.32 8.26
C LEU A 224 -3.66 18.37 7.15
N GLY A 225 -4.41 18.28 6.06
CA GLY A 225 -4.36 19.22 4.95
C GLY A 225 -3.08 19.15 4.10
N LYS A 226 -2.92 20.10 3.18
CA LYS A 226 -1.83 20.13 2.18
C LYS A 226 -0.43 20.23 2.80
N ALA A 227 -0.31 20.86 3.96
CA ALA A 227 0.94 21.01 4.68
C ALA A 227 1.60 19.65 5.03
N TRP A 228 0.80 18.58 5.15
CA TRP A 228 1.32 17.24 5.37
C TRP A 228 2.12 16.73 4.19
N GLU A 229 1.58 16.84 2.98
CA GLU A 229 2.29 16.42 1.78
C GLU A 229 3.53 17.30 1.58
N GLU A 230 3.42 18.62 1.72
CA GLU A 230 4.56 19.54 1.64
C GLU A 230 5.69 19.17 2.62
N MET A 231 5.35 18.81 3.86
CA MET A 231 6.31 18.31 4.83
C MET A 231 6.94 16.99 4.37
N LEU A 232 6.15 16.00 3.96
CA LEU A 232 6.68 14.70 3.50
C LEU A 232 7.68 14.85 2.35
N LEU A 233 7.41 15.76 1.40
CA LEU A 233 8.31 16.03 0.26
C LEU A 233 9.67 16.61 0.71
N ALA A 234 9.69 17.35 1.82
CA ALA A 234 10.88 18.02 2.35
C ALA A 234 11.67 17.17 3.36
N LEU A 235 11.08 16.10 3.91
CA LEU A 235 11.73 15.26 4.91
C LEU A 235 12.78 14.33 4.30
N PRO A 236 13.90 14.08 5.00
CA PRO A 236 14.83 13.04 4.60
C PRO A 236 14.20 11.65 4.79
N ARG A 237 14.70 10.67 4.03
CA ARG A 237 14.16 9.30 3.95
C ARG A 237 13.81 8.66 5.29
N ARG A 238 14.66 8.77 6.31
CA ARG A 238 14.42 8.18 7.64
C ARG A 238 13.17 8.81 8.29
N THR A 239 13.12 10.13 8.32
CA THR A 239 12.04 10.87 8.96
C THR A 239 10.73 10.75 8.17
N GLU A 240 10.79 10.68 6.82
CA GLU A 240 9.63 10.38 5.97
C GLU A 240 8.99 9.02 6.34
N ILE A 241 9.81 7.97 6.54
CA ILE A 241 9.31 6.64 6.95
C ILE A 241 8.59 6.73 8.30
N MET A 242 9.12 7.51 9.24
CA MET A 242 8.50 7.70 10.55
C MET A 242 7.19 8.47 10.47
N ALA A 243 7.17 9.56 9.70
CA ALA A 243 5.97 10.35 9.46
C ALA A 243 4.85 9.55 8.81
N ARG A 244 5.16 8.77 7.77
CA ARG A 244 4.19 7.87 7.13
C ARG A 244 3.64 6.84 8.12
N ALA A 245 4.48 6.25 8.95
CA ALA A 245 4.02 5.31 9.97
C ALA A 245 3.02 5.95 10.95
N VAL A 246 3.18 7.22 11.32
CA VAL A 246 2.19 7.94 12.15
C VAL A 246 0.86 8.07 11.40
N ARG A 247 0.87 8.45 10.12
CA ARG A 247 -0.35 8.52 9.30
C ARG A 247 -1.02 7.16 9.18
N ASP A 248 -0.26 6.09 8.93
CA ASP A 248 -0.78 4.73 8.87
C ASP A 248 -1.45 4.33 10.19
N LEU A 249 -0.88 4.72 11.35
CA LEU A 249 -1.47 4.46 12.66
C LEU A 249 -2.80 5.22 12.86
N VAL A 250 -2.89 6.47 12.38
CA VAL A 250 -4.17 7.20 12.36
C VAL A 250 -5.19 6.45 11.50
N ALA A 251 -4.80 6.04 10.29
CA ALA A 251 -5.66 5.32 9.36
C ALA A 251 -6.19 4.00 9.94
N ASP A 252 -5.30 3.22 10.55
CA ASP A 252 -5.64 1.95 11.20
C ASP A 252 -6.59 2.15 12.39
N CYS A 253 -6.40 3.21 13.18
CA CYS A 253 -7.21 3.50 14.35
C CYS A 253 -8.59 4.07 14.01
N VAL A 254 -8.68 4.98 13.04
CA VAL A 254 -9.94 5.65 12.68
C VAL A 254 -10.84 4.80 11.79
N SER A 255 -10.27 3.86 11.02
CA SER A 255 -11.01 3.12 10.01
C SER A 255 -10.77 1.61 10.08
N THR A 256 -9.55 1.13 9.83
CA THR A 256 -9.27 -0.29 9.61
C THR A 256 -9.70 -1.18 10.79
N ILE A 257 -9.17 -0.91 11.99
CA ILE A 257 -9.38 -1.77 13.16
C ILE A 257 -10.84 -1.74 13.61
N PRO A 258 -11.50 -0.57 13.81
CA PRO A 258 -12.90 -0.54 14.24
C PRO A 258 -13.82 -1.30 13.28
N ARG A 259 -13.64 -1.10 11.96
CA ARG A 259 -14.52 -1.72 10.94
C ARG A 259 -14.29 -3.21 10.79
N LEU A 260 -13.05 -3.69 10.91
CA LEU A 260 -12.76 -5.13 10.96
C LEU A 260 -13.36 -5.79 12.22
N ILE A 261 -13.38 -5.10 13.36
CA ILE A 261 -14.05 -5.59 14.57
C ILE A 261 -15.56 -5.63 14.35
N ASP A 262 -16.16 -4.54 13.84
CA ASP A 262 -17.62 -4.41 13.67
C ASP A 262 -18.19 -5.42 12.67
N SER A 263 -17.43 -5.73 11.60
CA SER A 263 -17.77 -6.75 10.62
C SER A 263 -17.48 -8.19 11.07
N GLY A 264 -16.80 -8.38 12.22
CA GLY A 264 -16.39 -9.70 12.70
C GLY A 264 -15.32 -10.37 11.83
N ALA A 265 -14.54 -9.60 11.05
CA ALA A 265 -13.52 -10.09 10.12
C ALA A 265 -12.24 -10.55 10.86
N ARG A 266 -12.36 -11.58 11.70
CA ARG A 266 -11.26 -12.09 12.54
C ARG A 266 -10.01 -12.52 11.74
N PRO A 267 -10.12 -13.24 10.60
CA PRO A 267 -8.94 -13.58 9.81
C PRO A 267 -8.17 -12.34 9.34
N SER A 268 -8.88 -11.30 8.92
CA SER A 268 -8.26 -10.03 8.47
C SER A 268 -7.66 -9.22 9.62
N LEU A 269 -8.22 -9.28 10.84
CA LEU A 269 -7.53 -8.76 12.04
C LEU A 269 -6.20 -9.47 12.28
N HIS A 270 -6.17 -10.80 12.23
CA HIS A 270 -4.92 -11.56 12.34
C HIS A 270 -3.95 -11.21 11.20
N PHE A 271 -4.46 -11.01 9.97
CA PHE A 271 -3.65 -10.65 8.82
C PHE A 271 -3.02 -9.26 8.96
N LEU A 272 -3.80 -8.25 9.41
CA LEU A 272 -3.32 -6.91 9.74
C LEU A 272 -2.16 -6.98 10.74
N PHE A 273 -2.34 -7.70 11.85
CA PHE A 273 -1.31 -7.83 12.89
C PHE A 273 -0.14 -8.73 12.49
N GLY A 274 -0.33 -9.66 11.56
CA GLY A 274 0.74 -10.40 10.91
C GLY A 274 1.65 -9.49 10.07
N ASN A 275 1.13 -8.36 9.59
CA ASN A 275 1.87 -7.36 8.83
C ASN A 275 2.21 -6.10 9.64
N PHE A 276 1.79 -6.04 10.91
CA PHE A 276 2.06 -4.92 11.82
C PHE A 276 3.52 -4.97 12.30
N SER A 277 4.38 -4.28 11.56
CA SER A 277 5.84 -4.38 11.67
C SER A 277 6.53 -3.02 11.53
N GLY A 278 7.85 -3.00 11.67
CA GLY A 278 8.66 -1.80 11.51
C GLY A 278 8.25 -0.68 12.46
N MET A 279 8.15 0.53 11.92
CA MET A 279 7.92 1.73 12.71
C MET A 279 6.54 1.77 13.38
N ARG A 280 5.48 1.25 12.74
CA ARG A 280 4.15 1.14 13.37
C ARG A 280 4.20 0.34 14.68
N ARG A 281 4.91 -0.79 14.66
CA ARG A 281 5.11 -1.64 15.84
C ARG A 281 5.96 -0.97 16.92
N GLN A 282 6.98 -0.21 16.52
CA GLN A 282 7.84 0.51 17.46
C GLN A 282 7.10 1.67 18.14
N LEU A 283 6.29 2.39 17.38
CA LEU A 283 5.55 3.55 17.85
C LEU A 283 4.34 3.15 18.73
N PHE A 284 3.66 2.04 18.42
CA PHE A 284 2.43 1.65 19.11
C PHE A 284 2.48 0.21 19.70
N PRO A 285 3.41 -0.08 20.63
CA PRO A 285 3.58 -1.42 21.19
C PRO A 285 2.37 -1.93 22.00
N GLU A 286 1.59 -1.05 22.61
CA GLU A 286 0.39 -1.39 23.38
C GLU A 286 -0.78 -1.83 22.49
N LEU A 287 -0.85 -1.38 21.23
CA LEU A 287 -1.79 -1.94 20.26
C LEU A 287 -1.47 -3.41 19.97
N LEU A 288 -0.17 -3.75 19.92
CA LEU A 288 0.26 -5.14 19.79
C LEU A 288 -0.05 -5.95 21.06
N ALA A 289 0.01 -5.34 22.25
CA ALA A 289 -0.43 -5.98 23.50
C ALA A 289 -1.93 -6.28 23.48
N ALA A 290 -2.75 -5.30 23.07
CA ALA A 290 -4.20 -5.48 22.90
C ALA A 290 -4.54 -6.57 21.87
N TYR A 291 -3.77 -6.67 20.77
CA TYR A 291 -3.91 -7.77 19.82
C TYR A 291 -3.65 -9.14 20.45
N ARG A 292 -2.65 -9.27 21.34
CA ARG A 292 -2.37 -10.56 21.99
C ARG A 292 -3.54 -11.01 22.86
N GLU A 293 -4.17 -10.10 23.59
CA GLU A 293 -5.37 -10.42 24.36
C GLU A 293 -6.51 -10.93 23.46
N PHE A 294 -6.71 -10.28 22.30
CA PHE A 294 -7.66 -10.74 21.29
C PHE A 294 -7.29 -12.12 20.73
N ALA A 295 -6.02 -12.36 20.42
CA ALA A 295 -5.57 -13.62 19.84
C ALA A 295 -5.71 -14.79 20.83
N GLU A 296 -5.54 -14.54 22.13
CA GLU A 296 -5.64 -15.57 23.18
C GLU A 296 -7.08 -15.81 23.63
N HIS A 297 -7.87 -14.75 23.82
CA HIS A 297 -9.19 -14.84 24.46
C HIS A 297 -10.36 -14.57 23.51
N GLY A 298 -10.09 -14.12 22.28
CA GLY A 298 -11.09 -13.76 21.28
C GLY A 298 -11.83 -12.45 21.55
N SER A 299 -11.56 -11.78 22.67
CA SER A 299 -12.19 -10.51 23.03
C SER A 299 -11.59 -9.34 22.24
N THR A 300 -12.44 -8.52 21.61
CA THR A 300 -12.01 -7.34 20.85
C THR A 300 -12.03 -6.06 21.68
N CYS A 301 -12.38 -6.13 22.98
CA CYS A 301 -12.53 -4.95 23.84
C CYS A 301 -11.22 -4.15 23.96
N ALA A 302 -10.10 -4.82 24.24
CA ALA A 302 -8.80 -4.18 24.36
C ALA A 302 -8.36 -3.54 23.04
N LEU A 303 -8.54 -4.25 21.92
CA LEU A 303 -8.25 -3.71 20.58
C LEU A 303 -9.10 -2.48 20.27
N ARG A 304 -10.40 -2.50 20.57
CA ARG A 304 -11.28 -1.36 20.35
C ARG A 304 -10.88 -0.16 21.20
N SER A 305 -10.52 -0.37 22.46
CA SER A 305 -10.04 0.72 23.33
C SER A 305 -8.73 1.30 22.79
N ALA A 306 -7.76 0.45 22.46
CA ALA A 306 -6.48 0.88 21.91
C ALA A 306 -6.64 1.66 20.60
N ALA A 307 -7.51 1.21 19.68
CA ALA A 307 -7.80 1.94 18.45
C ALA A 307 -8.42 3.32 18.72
N ARG A 308 -9.42 3.40 19.62
CA ARG A 308 -10.05 4.68 19.98
C ARG A 308 -9.06 5.66 20.60
N ASP A 309 -8.24 5.20 21.54
CA ASP A 309 -7.28 6.05 22.22
C ASP A 309 -6.11 6.44 21.27
N GLY A 310 -5.75 5.53 20.37
CA GLY A 310 -4.75 5.74 19.32
C GLY A 310 -5.17 6.76 18.26
N GLU A 311 -6.46 6.80 17.88
CA GLU A 311 -6.99 7.75 16.89
C GLU A 311 -6.64 9.20 17.27
N GLN A 312 -7.03 9.62 18.48
CA GLN A 312 -6.78 10.98 18.94
C GLN A 312 -5.27 11.24 19.09
N ARG A 313 -4.54 10.33 19.75
CA ARG A 313 -3.12 10.51 20.05
C ARG A 313 -2.26 10.64 18.80
N TRP A 314 -2.44 9.75 17.83
CA TRP A 314 -1.61 9.76 16.62
C TRP A 314 -1.94 10.94 15.71
N LEU A 315 -3.20 11.40 15.71
CA LEU A 315 -3.59 12.63 15.02
C LEU A 315 -2.97 13.87 15.67
N GLU A 316 -2.95 13.94 16.99
CA GLU A 316 -2.26 15.02 17.73
C GLU A 316 -0.75 15.00 17.48
N THR A 317 -0.14 13.81 17.45
CA THR A 317 1.28 13.65 17.13
C THR A 317 1.58 14.12 15.72
N ALA A 318 0.75 13.77 14.74
CA ALA A 318 0.90 14.24 13.36
C ALA A 318 0.78 15.77 13.25
N ARG A 319 -0.11 16.40 14.03
CA ARG A 319 -0.21 17.88 14.11
C ARG A 319 1.04 18.51 14.73
N GLN A 320 1.58 17.92 15.79
CA GLN A 320 2.84 18.40 16.40
C GLN A 320 4.02 18.32 15.42
N MET A 321 4.05 17.30 14.55
CA MET A 321 5.04 17.21 13.48
C MET A 321 4.92 18.37 12.49
N LEU A 322 3.69 18.74 12.10
CA LEU A 322 3.44 19.92 11.26
C LEU A 322 3.88 21.21 11.94
N ASP A 323 3.57 21.37 13.23
CA ASP A 323 3.98 22.55 14.00
C ASP A 323 5.51 22.69 14.07
N LEU A 324 6.21 21.57 14.30
CA LEU A 324 7.68 21.54 14.29
C LEU A 324 8.25 21.87 12.91
N PHE A 325 7.65 21.34 11.85
CA PHE A 325 8.06 21.63 10.48
C PHE A 325 7.84 23.11 10.11
N ALA A 326 6.69 23.68 10.47
CA ALA A 326 6.37 25.09 10.25
C ALA A 326 7.32 26.02 11.03
N ALA A 327 7.72 25.63 12.25
CA ALA A 327 8.58 26.45 13.10
C ALA A 327 10.08 26.37 12.73
N HIS A 328 10.54 25.25 12.15
CA HIS A 328 11.96 24.96 12.00
C HIS A 328 12.41 24.63 10.57
N GLY A 329 11.50 24.42 9.62
CA GLY A 329 11.84 24.14 8.22
C GLY A 329 12.82 22.96 8.08
N GLU A 330 13.97 23.21 7.46
CA GLU A 330 15.03 22.20 7.25
C GLU A 330 15.63 21.63 8.55
N ASP A 331 15.52 22.35 9.68
CA ASP A 331 16.01 21.90 10.99
C ASP A 331 14.96 21.07 11.79
N ALA A 332 13.77 20.86 11.22
CA ALA A 332 12.71 20.07 11.85
C ALA A 332 12.98 18.56 12.00
N PRO A 333 13.67 17.85 11.07
CA PRO A 333 13.74 16.39 11.11
C PRO A 333 14.26 15.80 12.43
N PRO A 334 15.36 16.28 13.04
CA PRO A 334 15.83 15.75 14.32
C PRO A 334 14.82 15.95 15.47
N ARG A 335 13.97 16.99 15.40
CA ARG A 335 12.94 17.28 16.41
C ARG A 335 11.74 16.35 16.26
N ILE A 336 11.34 16.10 15.01
CA ILE A 336 10.31 15.13 14.68
C ILE A 336 10.75 13.73 15.14
N GLU A 337 12.00 13.35 14.88
CA GLU A 337 12.54 12.06 15.34
C GLU A 337 12.51 11.96 16.88
N ALA A 338 12.96 12.98 17.60
CA ALA A 338 12.93 13.00 19.06
C ALA A 338 11.50 12.95 19.63
N LEU A 339 10.54 13.65 19.00
CA LEU A 339 9.12 13.58 19.36
C LEU A 339 8.62 12.14 19.27
N LEU A 340 8.88 11.47 18.15
CA LEU A 340 8.38 10.12 17.89
C LEU A 340 9.05 9.04 18.74
N GLU A 341 10.35 9.20 19.04
CA GLU A 341 11.07 8.36 20.01
C GLU A 341 10.47 8.49 21.42
N SER A 342 10.07 9.70 21.83
CA SER A 342 9.41 9.92 23.12
C SER A 342 7.99 9.32 23.16
N ALA A 343 7.23 9.46 22.07
CA ALA A 343 5.88 8.93 21.94
C ALA A 343 5.85 7.40 22.01
N GLY A 344 6.83 6.74 21.38
CA GLY A 344 6.98 5.28 21.46
C GLY A 344 7.43 4.76 22.83
N ASN A 345 8.09 5.60 23.65
CA ASN A 345 8.62 5.22 24.97
C ASN A 345 7.68 5.53 26.14
N CYS A 346 6.77 6.51 26.01
CA CYS A 346 5.81 6.85 27.08
C CYS A 346 4.84 5.71 27.42
N SER A 347 4.70 4.70 26.55
CA SER A 347 3.89 3.49 26.77
C SER A 347 4.55 2.44 27.67
N GLY A 348 5.82 2.60 28.04
CA GLY A 348 6.56 1.66 28.91
C GLY A 348 6.53 1.98 30.41
N THR A 349 6.16 3.20 30.79
CA THR A 349 6.28 3.68 32.18
C THR A 349 4.99 3.62 33.00
N GLU A 350 3.80 3.61 32.38
CA GLU A 350 2.54 3.60 33.13
C GLU A 350 2.14 2.22 33.70
N THR A 351 2.69 1.12 33.19
CA THR A 351 2.36 -0.23 33.68
C THR A 351 3.11 -0.61 34.98
N LYS A 352 4.11 0.18 35.42
CA LYS A 352 4.85 -0.09 36.67
C LYS A 352 4.29 0.61 37.92
N ALA A 353 3.27 1.46 37.79
CA ALA A 353 2.75 2.26 38.91
C ALA A 353 1.44 1.75 39.52
N ARG A 354 0.94 0.56 39.15
CA ARG A 354 -0.31 -0.01 39.71
C ARG A 354 -0.16 -1.26 40.58
N HIS A 355 1.06 -1.60 40.98
CA HIS A 355 1.32 -2.56 42.06
C HIS A 355 2.27 -1.93 43.09
N ALA A 356 1.70 -1.05 43.90
CA ALA A 356 2.19 -0.74 45.25
C ALA A 356 1.00 -0.81 46.19
#